data_AF-A0AB37D390-F1
#
_entry.id   AF-A0AB37D390-F1
#
_cell.length_a   1.000
_cell.length_b   1.000
_cell.length_c   1.000
_cell.angle_alpha   90.00
_cell.angle_beta   90.00
_cell.angle_gamma   90.00
#
_symmetry.space_group_name_H-M   'P 1'
#
loop_
_entity.id
_entity.type
_entity.pdbx_description
1 polymer ?
#
loop_
_entity_poly.entity_id
_entity_poly.type
_entity_poly.pdbx_seq_one_letter_code
_entity_poly.pdbx_strand_id
1 'polypeptide(L)'
;MYDEQVVNNELRVSKTIDNHNNLVLTWESNGNEEETLPAVIYSISQINFNGNHYTSEQISKTTLGAPIVQSESGTNQFTISYEPLVNITLLLVIKFFTIGVLAIFTFVKGVRKFRNVRNQNRE
;
A
#
# COMPACT_ATOMS: atom_id res chain seq x y z
N MET A 1 8.26 22.81 -6.45
CA MET A 1 7.02 22.02 -6.64
C MET A 1 6.90 20.83 -5.67
N TYR A 2 7.72 19.76 -5.74
CA TYR A 2 7.65 18.67 -4.73
C TYR A 2 8.07 19.15 -3.33
N ASP A 3 9.19 19.86 -3.26
CA ASP A 3 9.73 20.34 -1.99
C ASP A 3 8.74 21.26 -1.27
N GLU A 4 8.06 22.17 -1.97
CA GLU A 4 7.08 23.09 -1.37
C GLU A 4 5.85 22.36 -0.81
N GLN A 5 5.37 21.31 -1.48
CA GLN A 5 4.14 20.62 -1.05
C GLN A 5 4.37 19.58 0.03
N VAL A 6 5.55 18.96 0.08
CA VAL A 6 5.81 17.80 0.95
C VAL A 6 6.92 18.04 1.98
N VAL A 7 7.98 18.78 1.61
CA VAL A 7 9.19 18.95 2.45
C VAL A 7 9.15 20.26 3.24
N ASN A 8 8.75 21.36 2.59
CA ASN A 8 8.71 22.73 3.09
C ASN A 8 7.26 23.22 3.19
N ASN A 9 6.34 22.33 3.50
CA ASN A 9 4.93 22.68 3.68
C ASN A 9 4.77 23.55 4.92
N GLU A 10 4.05 24.66 4.80
CA GLU A 10 3.84 25.62 5.90
C GLU A 10 2.97 25.03 7.02
N LEU A 11 2.11 24.07 6.70
CA LEU A 11 1.25 23.39 7.65
C LEU A 11 2.07 22.48 8.57
N ARG A 12 2.00 22.78 9.86
CA ARG A 12 2.65 21.99 10.92
C ARG A 12 1.80 20.76 11.24
N VAL A 13 2.12 19.66 10.57
CA VAL A 13 1.43 18.38 10.76
C VAL A 13 2.30 17.39 11.51
N SER A 14 1.72 16.72 12.50
CA SER A 14 2.31 15.52 13.13
C SER A 14 2.06 14.30 12.24
N LYS A 15 3.13 13.57 11.92
CA LYS A 15 3.10 12.38 11.06
C LYS A 15 3.42 11.14 11.88
N THR A 16 2.49 10.18 11.92
CA THR A 16 2.68 8.91 12.62
C THR A 16 2.19 7.74 11.79
N ILE A 17 2.56 6.52 12.19
CA ILE A 17 2.05 5.28 11.64
C ILE A 17 1.22 4.60 12.73
N ASP A 18 0.00 4.19 12.41
CA ASP A 18 -0.85 3.46 13.36
C ASP A 18 -0.53 1.95 13.43
N ASN A 19 -1.22 1.23 14.30
CA ASN A 19 -1.03 -0.22 14.48
C ASN A 19 -1.43 -1.06 13.24
N HIS A 20 -2.13 -0.48 12.28
CA HIS A 20 -2.53 -1.11 11.02
C HIS A 20 -1.65 -0.69 9.84
N ASN A 21 -0.53 -0.01 10.10
CA ASN A 21 0.39 0.56 9.10
C ASN A 21 -0.24 1.64 8.22
N ASN A 22 -1.25 2.36 8.72
CA ASN A 22 -1.80 3.54 8.05
C ASN A 22 -0.96 4.77 8.39
N LEU A 23 -0.83 5.67 7.43
CA LEU A 23 -0.22 6.97 7.65
C LEU A 23 -1.26 7.90 8.27
N VAL A 24 -0.97 8.43 9.47
CA VAL A 24 -1.84 9.35 10.18
C VAL A 24 -1.19 10.73 10.24
N LEU A 25 -1.96 11.74 9.85
CA LEU A 25 -1.60 13.16 9.83
C LEU A 25 -2.53 13.88 10.80
N THR A 26 -1.99 14.58 11.80
CA THR A 26 -2.78 15.38 12.73
C THR A 26 -2.28 16.82 12.81
N TRP A 27 -3.20 17.77 12.84
CA TRP A 27 -2.89 19.19 12.96
C TRP A 27 -4.01 19.94 13.69
N GLU A 28 -3.68 21.10 14.23
CA GLU A 28 -4.65 22.04 14.79
C GLU A 28 -4.96 23.11 13.75
N SER A 29 -6.23 23.49 13.61
CA SER A 29 -6.65 24.62 12.78
C SER A 29 -7.72 25.43 13.51
N ASN A 30 -7.82 26.72 13.18
CA ASN A 30 -8.92 27.55 13.67
C ASN A 30 -10.24 27.28 12.91
N GLY A 31 -10.17 26.50 11.82
CA GLY A 31 -11.29 26.02 11.01
C GLY A 31 -11.56 26.87 9.76
N ASN A 32 -12.24 26.26 8.78
CA ASN A 32 -12.58 26.85 7.47
C ASN A 32 -11.37 27.28 6.63
N GLU A 33 -10.20 26.72 6.92
CA GLU A 33 -8.97 26.91 6.15
C GLU A 33 -8.80 25.73 5.19
N GLU A 34 -8.56 26.06 3.92
CA GLU A 34 -8.20 25.07 2.91
C GLU A 34 -6.72 24.73 3.05
N GLU A 35 -6.45 23.49 3.44
CA GLU A 35 -5.12 23.04 3.81
C GLU A 35 -4.61 21.97 2.82
N THR A 36 -3.39 22.16 2.34
CA THR A 36 -2.70 21.14 1.53
C THR A 36 -1.83 20.29 2.44
N LEU A 37 -2.17 19.02 2.60
CA LEU A 37 -1.44 18.13 3.50
C LEU A 37 -0.12 17.65 2.87
N PRO A 38 0.97 17.55 3.66
CA PRO A 38 2.29 17.14 3.17
C PRO A 38 2.40 15.61 3.01
N ALA A 39 1.53 15.01 2.21
CA ALA A 39 1.51 13.60 1.86
C ALA A 39 1.05 13.42 0.41
N VAL A 40 1.19 12.22 -0.15
CA VAL A 40 0.72 11.91 -1.51
C VAL A 40 -0.25 10.75 -1.45
N ILE A 41 -1.44 10.92 -2.05
CA ILE A 41 -2.48 9.89 -2.13
C ILE A 41 -2.43 9.23 -3.51
N TYR A 42 -2.50 7.91 -3.54
CA TYR A 42 -2.59 7.11 -4.76
C TYR A 42 -4.02 6.64 -5.04
N SER A 43 -4.29 6.13 -6.23
CA SER A 43 -5.64 5.72 -6.67
C SER A 43 -6.30 4.67 -5.76
N ILE A 44 -5.51 3.73 -5.26
CA ILE A 44 -5.98 2.63 -4.38
C ILE A 44 -5.82 2.93 -2.89
N SER A 45 -5.63 4.20 -2.53
CA SER A 45 -5.64 4.65 -1.15
C SER A 45 -7.08 4.84 -0.67
N GLN A 46 -7.34 4.41 0.57
CA GLN A 46 -8.56 4.72 1.32
C GLN A 46 -8.23 5.83 2.31
N ILE A 47 -9.16 6.78 2.45
CA ILE A 47 -8.97 7.96 3.28
C ILE A 47 -10.00 7.94 4.40
N ASN A 48 -9.55 8.26 5.62
CA ASN A 48 -10.44 8.64 6.71
C ASN A 48 -10.07 10.05 7.16
N PHE A 49 -11.01 10.99 7.05
CA PHE A 49 -10.84 12.36 7.52
C PHE A 49 -11.88 12.67 8.60
N ASN A 50 -11.41 12.98 9.80
CA ASN A 50 -12.24 13.23 11.00
C ASN A 50 -13.34 12.17 11.22
N GLY A 51 -13.05 10.89 10.95
CA GLY A 51 -13.99 9.77 11.10
C GLY A 51 -14.79 9.43 9.84
N ASN A 52 -14.80 10.30 8.83
CA ASN A 52 -15.52 10.08 7.57
C ASN A 52 -14.64 9.37 6.55
N HIS A 53 -15.19 8.36 5.87
CA HIS A 53 -14.49 7.56 4.88
C HIS A 53 -14.69 8.09 3.47
N TYR A 54 -13.58 8.22 2.73
CA TYR A 54 -13.55 8.67 1.35
C TYR A 54 -12.65 7.77 0.51
N THR A 55 -13.03 7.55 -0.74
CA THR A 55 -12.12 7.00 -1.74
C THR A 55 -11.13 8.08 -2.17
N SER A 56 -9.99 7.66 -2.71
CA SER A 56 -9.00 8.58 -3.29
C SER A 56 -9.63 9.58 -4.27
N GLU A 57 -10.55 9.13 -5.13
CA GLU A 57 -11.19 9.98 -6.16
C GLU A 57 -12.11 11.06 -5.59
N GLN A 58 -12.61 10.90 -4.36
CA GLN A 58 -13.47 11.86 -3.69
C GLN A 58 -12.71 13.00 -3.02
N ILE A 59 -11.38 12.88 -2.87
CA ILE A 59 -10.53 13.88 -2.24
C ILE A 59 -9.88 14.76 -3.30
N SER A 60 -10.00 16.09 -3.13
CA SER A 60 -9.31 17.07 -3.96
C SER A 60 -7.80 16.93 -3.78
N LYS A 61 -7.05 17.06 -4.89
CA LYS A 61 -5.61 16.83 -4.92
C LYS A 61 -4.89 17.83 -5.80
N THR A 62 -3.66 18.15 -5.44
CA THR A 62 -2.73 18.85 -6.34
C THR A 62 -2.33 17.95 -7.52
N THR A 63 -1.65 18.51 -8.52
CA THR A 63 -1.05 17.75 -9.63
C THR A 63 -0.07 16.66 -9.17
N LEU A 64 0.56 16.84 -8.00
CA LEU A 64 1.48 15.84 -7.42
C LEU A 64 0.76 14.82 -6.53
N GLY A 65 -0.57 14.90 -6.40
CA GLY A 65 -1.37 13.99 -5.59
C GLY A 65 -1.43 14.35 -4.10
N ALA A 66 -1.03 15.58 -3.73
CA ALA A 66 -1.15 16.04 -2.35
C ALA A 66 -2.61 16.33 -1.98
N PRO A 67 -3.14 15.81 -0.85
CA PRO A 67 -4.53 16.03 -0.46
C PRO A 67 -4.78 17.50 -0.13
N ILE A 68 -5.92 18.01 -0.57
CA ILE A 68 -6.45 19.31 -0.20
C ILE A 68 -7.74 19.09 0.57
N VAL A 69 -7.80 19.57 1.81
CA VAL A 69 -8.93 19.38 2.73
C VAL A 69 -9.37 20.69 3.35
N GLN A 70 -10.65 20.78 3.68
CA GLN A 70 -11.17 21.89 4.49
C GLN A 70 -11.06 21.51 5.96
N SER A 71 -10.21 22.22 6.69
CA SER A 71 -9.99 21.94 8.11
C SER A 71 -11.17 22.37 8.96
N GLU A 72 -11.52 21.53 9.93
CA GLU A 72 -12.49 21.88 10.98
C GLU A 72 -11.78 22.60 12.12
N SER A 73 -12.53 23.32 12.96
CA SER A 73 -11.94 24.01 14.11
C SER A 73 -11.49 23.00 15.16
N GLY A 74 -10.23 23.12 15.62
CA GLY A 74 -9.58 22.21 16.57
C GLY A 74 -8.70 21.15 15.90
N THR A 75 -8.63 19.98 16.52
CA THR A 75 -7.78 18.87 16.08
C THR A 75 -8.39 18.15 14.88
N ASN A 76 -7.68 18.19 13.76
CA ASN A 76 -8.00 17.45 12.56
C ASN A 76 -7.13 16.20 12.45
N GLN A 77 -7.70 15.13 11.93
CA GLN A 77 -7.02 13.87 11.69
C GLN A 77 -7.31 13.35 10.27
N PHE A 78 -6.24 13.09 9.53
CA PHE A 78 -6.30 12.53 8.19
C PHE A 78 -5.50 11.23 8.15
N THR A 79 -6.18 10.13 7.85
CA THR A 79 -5.60 8.79 7.82
C THR A 79 -5.60 8.27 6.39
N ILE A 80 -4.44 7.81 5.94
CA ILE A 80 -4.22 7.23 4.61
C ILE A 80 -3.93 5.75 4.78
N SER A 81 -4.85 4.94 4.29
CA SER A 81 -4.78 3.48 4.29
C SER A 81 -4.56 2.96 2.88
N TYR A 82 -3.96 1.78 2.78
CA TYR A 82 -3.80 1.07 1.51
C TYR A 82 -4.71 -0.15 1.48
N GLU A 83 -5.60 -0.21 0.49
CA GLU A 83 -6.45 -1.38 0.28
C GLU A 83 -5.98 -2.17 -0.95
N PRO A 84 -5.39 -3.37 -0.77
CA PRO A 84 -4.99 -4.19 -1.89
C PRO A 84 -6.22 -4.72 -2.62
N LEU A 85 -6.23 -4.60 -3.96
CA LEU A 85 -7.29 -5.12 -4.83
C LEU A 85 -7.52 -6.64 -4.71
N VAL A 86 -6.50 -7.36 -4.25
CA VAL A 86 -6.49 -8.82 -4.15
C VAL A 86 -5.89 -9.24 -2.81
N ASN A 87 -6.44 -10.32 -2.25
CA ASN A 87 -5.94 -10.87 -1.01
C ASN A 87 -4.51 -11.38 -1.19
N ILE A 88 -3.54 -10.66 -0.63
CA ILE A 88 -2.11 -10.96 -0.75
C ILE A 88 -1.78 -12.35 -0.19
N THR A 89 -2.46 -12.78 0.88
CA THR A 89 -2.29 -14.12 1.46
C THR A 89 -2.69 -15.21 0.47
N LEU A 90 -3.79 -15.02 -0.27
CA LEU A 90 -4.21 -15.96 -1.31
C LEU A 90 -3.16 -16.06 -2.43
N LEU A 91 -2.62 -14.92 -2.89
CA LEU A 91 -1.55 -14.91 -3.89
C LEU A 91 -0.29 -15.62 -3.41
N LEU A 92 0.08 -15.45 -2.13
CA LEU A 92 1.21 -16.14 -1.54
C LEU A 92 0.99 -17.67 -1.51
N VAL A 93 -0.20 -18.12 -1.16
CA VAL A 93 -0.56 -19.55 -1.17
C VAL A 93 -0.43 -20.12 -2.58
N ILE A 94 -1.00 -19.45 -3.59
CA ILE A 94 -0.91 -19.88 -5.00
C ILE A 94 0.56 -19.94 -5.43
N LYS A 95 1.36 -18.92 -5.10
CA LYS A 95 2.79 -18.87 -5.43
C LYS A 95 3.54 -20.07 -4.87
N PHE A 96 3.40 -20.36 -3.57
CA PHE A 96 4.10 -21.49 -2.95
C PHE A 96 3.58 -22.84 -3.46
N PHE A 97 2.29 -22.95 -3.74
CA PHE A 97 1.71 -24.16 -4.34
C PHE A 97 2.32 -24.44 -5.73
N THR A 98 2.39 -23.44 -6.61
CA THR A 98 2.98 -23.58 -7.95
C THR A 98 4.45 -23.97 -7.89
N ILE A 99 5.23 -23.34 -6.99
CA ILE A 99 6.64 -23.70 -6.76
C ILE A 99 6.76 -25.16 -6.28
N GLY A 100 5.89 -25.58 -5.36
CA GLY A 100 5.87 -26.95 -4.86
C GLY A 100 5.58 -27.99 -5.95
N VAL A 101 4.59 -27.74 -6.80
CA VAL A 101 4.25 -28.62 -7.93
C VAL A 101 5.41 -28.72 -8.93
N LEU A 102 6.05 -27.59 -9.27
CA LEU A 102 7.22 -27.57 -10.15
C LEU A 102 8.41 -28.33 -9.55
N ALA A 103 8.66 -28.18 -8.25
CA ALA A 103 9.72 -28.89 -7.55
C ALA A 103 9.49 -30.41 -7.58
N ILE A 104 8.25 -30.86 -7.31
CA ILE A 104 7.91 -32.29 -7.38
C ILE A 104 8.04 -32.82 -8.81
N PHE A 105 7.55 -32.08 -9.81
CA PHE A 105 7.61 -32.50 -11.20
C PHE A 105 9.06 -32.65 -11.69
N THR A 106 9.91 -31.66 -11.40
CA THR A 106 11.33 -31.69 -11.75
C THR A 106 12.07 -32.80 -11.02
N PHE A 107 11.77 -33.02 -9.74
CA PHE A 107 12.31 -34.12 -8.95
C PHE A 107 11.95 -35.49 -9.54
N VAL A 108 10.66 -35.74 -9.82
CA VAL A 108 10.19 -36.99 -10.43
C VAL A 108 10.83 -37.22 -11.80
N LYS A 109 10.92 -36.18 -12.63
CA LYS A 109 11.57 -36.27 -13.94
C LYS A 109 13.07 -36.57 -13.82
N GLY A 110 13.75 -35.96 -12.84
CA GLY A 110 15.14 -36.22 -12.52
C GLY A 110 15.38 -37.67 -12.10
N VAL A 111 14.56 -38.20 -11.17
CA VAL A 111 14.63 -39.59 -10.71
C VAL A 111 14.36 -40.57 -11.86
N ARG A 112 13.34 -40.31 -12.70
CA ARG A 112 13.04 -41.14 -13.88
C ARG A 112 14.21 -41.16 -14.87
N LYS A 113 14.81 -40.00 -15.17
CA LYS A 113 15.98 -39.89 -16.04
C LYS A 113 17.16 -40.68 -15.50
N PHE A 114 17.45 -40.55 -14.20
CA PHE A 114 18.53 -41.29 -13.55
C PHE A 114 18.32 -42.80 -13.58
N ARG A 115 17.09 -43.26 -13.36
CA ARG A 115 16.73 -44.68 -13.44
C ARG A 115 16.89 -45.25 -14.85
N ASN A 116 16.49 -44.51 -15.88
CA ASN A 116 16.62 -44.95 -17.27
C ASN A 116 18.10 -45.08 -17.70
N VAL A 117 18.95 -44.11 -17.36
CA VAL A 117 20.39 -44.17 -17.67
C VAL A 117 21.06 -45.36 -16.96
N ARG A 118 20.67 -45.64 -15.71
CA ARG A 118 21.22 -46.80 -14.96
C ARG A 118 20.84 -48.13 -15.59
N ASN A 119 19.65 -48.25 -16.16
CA ASN A 119 19.20 -49.50 -16.81
C ASN A 119 19.88 -49.72 -18.17
N GLN A 120 20.13 -48.66 -18.95
CA GLN A 120 20.82 -48.75 -20.23
C GLN A 120 22.29 -49.19 -20.12
N ASN A 121 22.96 -48.91 -18.99
CA ASN A 121 24.33 -49.35 -18.73
C ASN A 121 24.44 -50.81 -18.22
N ARG A 122 23.33 -51.55 -18.12
CA ARG A 122 23.29 -52.94 -17.61
C ARG A 122 22.98 -53.98 -18.70
N GLU A 123 22.69 -53.56 -19.91
CA GLU A 123 22.58 -54.40 -21.13
C GLU A 123 23.87 -54.27 -21.94
#